data_AF-A0AAV4QTV2-F1
#
_entry.id   AF-A0AAV4QTV2-F1
#
_cell.length_a   1.000
_cell.length_b   1.000
_cell.length_c   1.000
_cell.angle_alpha   90.00
_cell.angle_beta   90.00
_cell.angle_gamma   90.00
#
_symmetry.space_group_name_H-M   'P 1'
#
loop_
_entity.id
_entity.type
_entity.pdbx_description
1 polymer ?
#
loop_
_entity_poly.entity_id
_entity_poly.type
_entity_poly.pdbx_seq_one_letter_code
_entity_poly.pdbx_strand_id
1 'polypeptide(L)'
;MVTNFIAFLVLRTINGGLMSSLFQLPFIIVLEFVGPAKRALTNAVPNVSWAVGLCILPLIAYLSKNWIVLGSASISLALLMYGYWKFLPESPRWLVSREKYKEATAVLMEVARQNGKDVKEKVIMTKIKMLGERVQREKQDQEGKYSILDILKYPYLRKKFLIVTYSWVANDLAYFGLQYNLPNLEGNPFLTFFVLSIVELPGLLCIWYLMEKWGRRWSSASFLGLAGVACLVVAVIPE
;
A
#
# COMPACT_ATOMS: atom_id res chain seq x y z
N MET A 1 21.81 3.26 22.68
CA MET A 1 20.60 2.56 23.17
C MET A 1 19.92 3.46 24.16
N VAL A 2 18.62 3.68 24.02
CA VAL A 2 17.89 4.59 24.90
C VAL A 2 17.57 3.84 26.20
N THR A 3 18.27 4.19 27.27
CA THR A 3 18.04 3.65 28.63
C THR A 3 16.80 4.24 29.30
N ASN A 4 16.23 5.31 28.73
CA ASN A 4 15.03 5.97 29.24
C ASN A 4 13.77 5.46 28.52
N PHE A 5 12.86 4.83 29.27
CA PHE A 5 11.61 4.28 28.77
C PHE A 5 10.75 5.31 28.02
N ILE A 6 10.70 6.56 28.49
CA ILE A 6 9.92 7.63 27.85
C ILE A 6 10.48 7.94 26.46
N ALA A 7 11.80 8.07 26.35
CA ALA A 7 12.44 8.33 25.07
C ALA A 7 12.30 7.14 24.10
N PHE A 8 12.27 5.90 24.60
CA PHE A 8 11.92 4.73 23.79
C PHE A 8 10.47 4.82 23.27
N LEU A 9 9.51 5.17 24.14
CA LEU A 9 8.10 5.29 23.78
C LEU A 9 7.88 6.36 22.71
N VAL A 10 8.48 7.55 22.88
CA VAL A 10 8.40 8.64 21.89
C VAL A 10 8.96 8.20 20.54
N LEU A 11 10.14 7.60 20.50
CA LEU A 11 10.75 7.11 19.26
C LEU A 11 9.90 6.01 18.60
N ARG A 12 9.32 5.11 19.40
CA ARG A 12 8.43 4.04 18.92
C ARG A 12 7.17 4.61 18.29
N THR A 13 6.57 5.63 18.90
CA THR A 13 5.38 6.32 18.37
C THR A 13 5.68 7.04 17.06
N ILE A 14 6.81 7.74 16.97
CA ILE A 14 7.25 8.39 15.73
C ILE A 14 7.46 7.33 14.64
N ASN A 15 8.14 6.24 14.94
CA ASN A 15 8.39 5.15 13.99
C ASN A 15 7.08 4.50 13.51
N GLY A 16 6.11 4.28 14.41
CA GLY A 16 4.80 3.73 14.06
C GLY A 16 4.02 4.65 13.11
N GLY A 17 4.02 5.96 13.36
CA GLY A 17 3.34 6.94 12.49
C GLY A 17 3.97 7.07 11.10
N LEU A 18 5.29 6.92 11.00
CA LEU A 18 6.00 6.98 9.72
C LEU A 18 5.80 5.72 8.87
N MET A 19 5.62 4.56 9.51
CA MET A 19 5.49 3.26 8.82
C MET A 19 4.34 3.24 7.80
N SER A 20 3.16 3.74 8.16
CA SER A 20 2.00 3.77 7.24
C SER A 20 2.27 4.63 6.01
N SER A 21 2.94 5.77 6.19
CA SER A 21 3.30 6.67 5.09
C SER A 21 4.34 6.05 4.16
N LEU A 22 5.33 5.35 4.72
CA LEU A 22 6.38 4.66 3.95
C LEU A 22 5.82 3.55 3.05
N PHE A 23 4.77 2.85 3.48
CA PHE A 23 4.11 1.84 2.66
C PHE A 23 3.20 2.47 1.58
N GLN A 24 2.46 3.52 1.94
CA GLN A 24 1.41 4.06 1.08
C GLN A 24 1.95 4.96 -0.05
N LEU A 25 3.05 5.69 0.15
CA LEU A 25 3.60 6.59 -0.87
C LEU A 25 4.12 5.84 -2.12
N PRO A 26 4.97 4.80 -2.00
CA PRO A 26 5.44 4.05 -3.16
C PRO A 26 4.29 3.38 -3.92
N PHE A 27 3.30 2.88 -3.18
CA PHE A 27 2.08 2.30 -3.75
C PHE A 27 1.32 3.28 -4.64
N ILE A 28 1.15 4.53 -4.18
CA ILE A 28 0.49 5.58 -4.96
C ILE A 28 1.28 5.90 -6.22
N ILE A 29 2.58 6.15 -6.10
CA ILE A 29 3.44 6.53 -7.24
C ILE A 29 3.36 5.45 -8.32
N VAL A 30 3.55 4.18 -7.95
CA VAL A 30 3.50 3.05 -8.87
C VAL A 30 2.14 2.96 -9.59
N LEU A 31 1.03 3.20 -8.89
CA LEU A 31 -0.31 3.22 -9.49
C LEU A 31 -0.55 4.39 -10.45
N GLU A 32 0.15 5.50 -10.26
CA GLU A 32 0.02 6.68 -11.12
C GLU A 32 0.74 6.50 -12.47
N PHE A 33 1.83 5.72 -12.48
CA PHE A 33 2.55 5.33 -13.70
C PHE A 33 1.80 4.30 -14.54
N VAL A 34 0.94 3.48 -13.92
CA VAL A 34 0.33 2.33 -14.59
C VAL A 34 -1.11 2.63 -15.06
N GLY A 35 -1.35 2.29 -16.34
CA GLY A 35 -2.67 2.39 -16.96
C GLY A 35 -3.70 1.42 -16.35
N PRO A 36 -5.02 1.70 -16.47
CA PRO A 36 -6.08 0.95 -15.79
C PRO A 36 -6.03 -0.57 -15.97
N ALA A 37 -5.61 -1.06 -17.14
CA ALA A 37 -5.56 -2.48 -17.47
C ALA A 37 -4.53 -3.27 -16.65
N LYS A 38 -3.40 -2.66 -16.27
CA LYS A 38 -2.32 -3.35 -15.52
C LYS A 38 -2.34 -3.05 -14.02
N ARG A 39 -3.29 -2.26 -13.52
CA ARG A 39 -3.33 -1.85 -12.11
C ARG A 39 -3.49 -3.01 -11.14
N ALA A 40 -4.24 -4.05 -11.50
CA ALA A 40 -4.42 -5.22 -10.64
C ALA A 40 -3.09 -5.98 -10.45
N LEU A 41 -2.37 -6.24 -11.54
CA LEU A 41 -1.04 -6.87 -11.50
C LEU A 41 -0.04 -6.00 -10.74
N THR A 42 -0.03 -4.70 -11.01
CA THR A 42 0.86 -3.75 -10.34
C THR A 42 0.58 -3.65 -8.85
N ASN A 43 -0.69 -3.75 -8.42
CA ASN A 43 -1.04 -3.83 -7.00
C ASN A 43 -0.56 -5.12 -6.35
N ALA A 44 -0.43 -6.23 -7.08
CA ALA A 44 0.06 -7.48 -6.50
C ALA A 44 1.54 -7.36 -6.05
N VAL A 45 2.36 -6.58 -6.76
CA VAL A 45 3.79 -6.46 -6.47
C VAL A 45 4.08 -5.95 -5.05
N PRO A 46 3.54 -4.80 -4.58
CA PRO A 46 3.73 -4.35 -3.19
C PRO A 46 3.24 -5.36 -2.15
N ASN A 47 2.16 -6.08 -2.42
CA ASN A 47 1.62 -7.09 -1.50
C ASN A 47 2.55 -8.30 -1.40
N VAL A 48 3.12 -8.75 -2.51
CA VAL A 48 4.11 -9.83 -2.51
C VAL A 48 5.38 -9.38 -1.78
N SER A 49 5.85 -8.15 -2.01
CA SER A 49 6.99 -7.60 -1.27
C SER A 49 6.74 -7.54 0.24
N TRP A 50 5.51 -7.21 0.66
CA TRP A 50 5.10 -7.24 2.06
C TRP A 50 5.18 -8.66 2.65
N ALA A 51 4.58 -9.65 1.99
CA ALA A 51 4.62 -11.04 2.42
C ALA A 51 6.06 -11.61 2.47
N VAL A 52 6.91 -11.27 1.51
CA VAL A 52 8.34 -11.63 1.54
C VAL A 52 9.05 -10.99 2.73
N GLY A 53 8.77 -9.72 3.03
CA GLY A 53 9.28 -9.03 4.22
C GLY A 53 8.88 -9.73 5.51
N LEU A 54 7.61 -10.16 5.62
CA LEU A 54 7.12 -10.94 6.76
C LEU A 54 7.78 -12.32 6.86
N CYS A 55 8.11 -12.98 5.76
CA CYS A 55 8.83 -14.26 5.80
C CYS A 55 10.28 -14.11 6.28
N ILE A 56 10.94 -13.01 5.92
CA ILE A 56 12.34 -12.73 6.29
C ILE A 56 12.43 -12.30 7.76
N LEU A 57 11.44 -11.57 8.28
CA LEU A 57 11.41 -11.07 9.65
C LEU A 57 11.64 -12.15 10.74
N PRO A 58 10.88 -13.27 10.80
CA PRO A 58 11.06 -14.32 11.79
C PRO A 58 12.40 -15.05 11.61
N LEU A 59 12.94 -15.14 10.39
CA LEU A 59 14.25 -15.74 10.14
C LEU A 59 15.37 -14.90 10.76
N ILE A 60 15.35 -13.59 10.55
CA ILE A 60 16.29 -12.66 11.18
C ILE A 60 16.12 -12.66 12.70
N ALA A 61 14.87 -12.71 13.19
CA ALA A 61 14.58 -12.74 14.61
C ALA A 61 15.09 -14.03 15.27
N TYR A 62 14.92 -15.19 14.63
CA TYR A 62 15.41 -16.49 15.09
C TYR A 62 16.94 -16.53 15.15
N LEU A 63 17.63 -15.99 14.14
CA LEU A 63 19.09 -15.94 14.08
C LEU A 63 19.69 -14.96 15.09
N SER A 64 19.06 -13.80 15.28
CA SER A 64 19.65 -12.71 16.07
C SER A 64 19.38 -12.83 17.57
N LYS A 65 18.23 -13.40 17.97
CA LYS A 65 17.68 -13.49 19.35
C LYS A 65 17.66 -12.17 20.17
N ASN A 66 18.16 -11.07 19.62
CA ASN A 66 18.29 -9.76 20.21
C ASN A 66 17.41 -8.77 19.44
N TRP A 67 16.43 -8.18 20.13
CA TRP A 67 15.49 -7.21 19.55
C TRP A 67 16.17 -5.94 19.00
N ILE A 68 17.35 -5.59 19.54
CA ILE A 68 18.12 -4.42 19.12
C ILE A 68 18.72 -4.64 17.73
N VAL A 69 19.25 -5.84 17.48
CA VAL A 69 19.84 -6.21 16.18
C VAL A 69 18.75 -6.25 15.11
N LEU A 70 17.57 -6.75 15.46
CA LEU A 70 16.39 -6.73 14.59
C LEU A 70 15.96 -5.29 14.25
N GLY A 71 15.95 -4.40 15.26
CA GLY A 71 15.66 -2.98 15.08
C GLY A 71 16.68 -2.29 14.19
N SER A 72 17.97 -2.53 14.40
CA SER A 72 19.03 -1.95 13.57
C SER A 72 18.97 -2.47 12.13
N ALA A 73 18.73 -3.77 11.91
CA ALA A 73 18.58 -4.33 10.57
C ALA A 73 17.42 -3.69 9.80
N SER A 74 16.29 -3.47 10.47
CA SER A 74 15.13 -2.79 9.89
C SER A 74 15.47 -1.34 9.49
N ILE A 75 16.19 -0.61 10.35
CA ILE A 75 16.63 0.76 10.07
C ILE A 75 17.63 0.80 8.91
N SER A 76 18.57 -0.14 8.87
CA SER A 76 19.54 -0.25 7.78
C SER A 76 18.85 -0.47 6.42
N LEU A 77 17.82 -1.32 6.37
CA LEU A 77 17.04 -1.53 5.16
C LEU A 77 16.25 -0.28 4.75
N ALA A 78 15.66 0.43 5.71
CA ALA A 78 14.95 1.67 5.45
C ALA A 78 15.88 2.79 4.93
N LEU A 79 17.09 2.90 5.46
CA LEU A 79 18.11 3.85 4.99
C LEU A 79 18.54 3.55 3.55
N LEU A 80 18.67 2.27 3.19
CA LEU A 80 18.96 1.83 1.82
C LEU A 80 17.86 2.30 0.85
N MET A 81 16.60 2.25 1.27
CA MET A 81 15.46 2.75 0.47
C MET A 81 15.47 4.28 0.34
N TYR A 82 15.95 5.03 1.34
CA TYR A 82 16.06 6.50 1.22
C TYR A 82 17.03 6.92 0.10
N GLY A 83 18.08 6.13 -0.14
CA GLY A 83 18.99 6.33 -1.27
C GLY A 83 18.30 6.23 -2.64
N TYR A 84 17.17 5.53 -2.72
CA TYR A 84 16.41 5.36 -3.97
C TYR A 84 15.61 6.60 -4.38
N TRP A 85 15.40 7.57 -3.48
CA TRP A 85 14.65 8.81 -3.78
C TRP A 85 15.18 9.52 -5.04
N LYS A 86 16.50 9.57 -5.21
CA LYS A 86 17.13 10.30 -6.33
C LYS A 86 16.87 9.64 -7.69
N PHE A 87 16.55 8.36 -7.71
CA PHE A 87 16.30 7.60 -8.94
C PHE A 87 14.81 7.52 -9.30
N LEU A 88 13.92 7.88 -8.38
CA LEU A 88 12.49 7.80 -8.59
C LEU A 88 12.01 9.01 -9.40
N PRO A 89 11.50 8.84 -10.63
CA PRO A 89 10.91 9.94 -11.37
C PRO A 89 9.63 10.42 -10.68
N GLU A 90 9.42 11.73 -10.68
CA GLU A 90 8.20 12.33 -10.13
C GLU A 90 6.95 11.86 -10.89
N SER A 91 5.81 11.80 -10.21
CA SER A 91 4.56 11.36 -10.81
C SER A 91 4.14 12.25 -11.99
N PRO A 92 3.87 11.68 -13.19
CA PRO A 92 3.38 12.43 -14.33
C PRO A 92 2.06 13.14 -14.04
N ARG A 93 1.18 12.54 -13.21
CA ARG A 93 -0.11 13.13 -12.84
C ARG A 93 0.06 14.34 -11.93
N TRP A 94 0.97 14.25 -10.98
CA TRP A 94 1.31 15.36 -10.10
C TRP A 94 1.91 16.53 -10.89
N LEU A 95 2.84 16.26 -11.79
CA LEU A 95 3.46 17.27 -12.67
C LEU A 95 2.41 17.98 -13.54
N VAL A 96 1.44 17.24 -14.09
CA VAL A 96 0.31 17.83 -14.83
C VAL A 96 -0.56 18.73 -13.94
N SER A 97 -0.81 18.32 -12.70
CA SER A 97 -1.60 19.12 -11.75
C SER A 97 -0.93 20.43 -11.30
N ARG A 98 0.40 20.52 -11.50
CA ARG A 98 1.28 21.67 -11.22
C ARG A 98 1.67 22.45 -12.49
N GLU A 99 1.03 22.18 -13.62
CA GLU A 99 1.29 22.80 -14.93
C GLU A 99 2.71 22.58 -15.48
N LYS A 100 3.46 21.63 -14.92
CA LYS A 100 4.82 21.28 -15.35
C LYS A 100 4.79 20.31 -16.52
N TYR A 101 4.21 20.74 -17.64
CA TYR A 101 3.95 19.88 -18.80
C TYR A 101 5.23 19.36 -19.49
N LYS A 102 6.32 20.13 -19.48
CA LYS A 102 7.60 19.74 -20.08
C LYS A 102 8.25 18.58 -19.30
N GLU A 103 8.31 18.69 -17.98
CA GLU A 103 8.84 17.64 -17.10
C GLU A 103 7.99 16.36 -17.21
N ALA A 104 6.66 16.49 -17.22
CA ALA A 104 5.75 15.34 -17.40
C ALA A 104 5.96 14.63 -18.75
N THR A 105 6.22 15.40 -19.82
CA THR A 105 6.50 14.85 -21.15
C THR A 105 7.82 14.10 -21.16
N ALA A 106 8.87 14.65 -20.55
CA ALA A 106 10.18 14.00 -20.45
C ALA A 106 10.11 12.65 -19.70
N VAL A 107 9.42 12.62 -18.56
CA VAL A 107 9.21 11.38 -17.80
C VAL A 107 8.45 10.33 -18.61
N LEU A 108 7.36 10.71 -19.27
CA LEU A 108 6.57 9.78 -20.09
C LEU A 108 7.32 9.31 -21.35
N MET A 109 8.22 10.14 -21.90
CA MET A 109 9.07 9.77 -23.02
C MET A 109 10.11 8.73 -22.61
N GLU A 110 10.72 8.88 -21.43
CA GLU A 110 11.64 7.88 -20.89
C GLU A 110 10.93 6.54 -20.63
N VAL A 111 9.73 6.60 -20.05
CA VAL A 111 8.89 5.40 -19.86
C VAL A 111 8.49 4.77 -21.20
N ALA A 112 8.18 5.56 -22.24
CA ALA A 112 7.87 5.05 -23.57
C ALA A 112 9.07 4.37 -24.22
N ARG A 113 10.28 4.96 -24.07
CA ARG A 113 11.55 4.41 -24.54
C ARG A 113 11.85 3.06 -23.89
N GLN A 114 11.71 2.98 -22.57
CA GLN A 114 11.91 1.72 -21.83
C GLN A 114 10.88 0.64 -22.19
N ASN A 115 9.66 1.05 -22.56
CA ASN A 115 8.63 0.13 -23.03
C ASN A 115 8.75 -0.22 -24.53
N GLY A 116 9.77 0.27 -25.23
CA GLY A 116 9.99 0.01 -26.66
C GLY A 116 8.92 0.61 -27.58
N LYS A 117 8.17 1.63 -27.12
CA LYS A 117 7.17 2.31 -27.94
C LYS A 117 7.75 3.60 -28.50
N ASP A 118 7.85 3.69 -29.82
CA ASP A 118 8.20 4.94 -30.49
C ASP A 118 6.97 5.85 -30.53
N VAL A 119 6.92 6.80 -29.59
CA VAL A 119 5.83 7.78 -29.50
C VAL A 119 6.40 9.16 -29.76
N LYS A 120 5.84 9.84 -30.76
CA LYS A 120 6.21 11.23 -31.08
C LYS A 120 5.97 12.13 -29.88
N GLU A 121 7.00 12.87 -29.46
CA GLU A 121 6.98 13.81 -28.33
C GLU A 121 5.79 14.78 -28.42
N LYS A 122 5.54 15.32 -29.63
CA LYS A 122 4.44 16.24 -29.90
C LYS A 122 3.07 15.65 -29.54
N VAL A 123 2.84 14.36 -29.79
CA VAL A 123 1.57 13.69 -29.50
C VAL A 123 1.36 13.53 -27.99
N ILE A 124 2.43 13.19 -27.25
CA ILE A 124 2.40 13.10 -25.78
C ILE A 124 2.12 14.47 -25.18
N MET A 125 2.87 15.49 -25.63
CA MET A 125 2.71 16.86 -25.13
C MET A 125 1.31 17.40 -25.37
N THR A 126 0.71 17.18 -26.54
CA THR A 126 -0.66 17.63 -26.83
C THR A 126 -1.68 16.92 -25.93
N LYS A 127 -1.55 15.60 -25.74
CA LYS A 127 -2.46 14.85 -24.83
C LYS A 127 -2.33 15.30 -23.38
N ILE A 128 -1.10 15.55 -22.92
CA ILE A 128 -0.82 16.06 -21.58
C ILE A 128 -1.42 17.45 -21.38
N LYS A 129 -1.25 18.36 -22.34
CA LYS A 129 -1.82 19.71 -22.28
C LYS A 129 -3.35 19.68 -22.26
N MET A 130 -3.99 18.88 -23.13
CA MET A 130 -5.44 18.72 -23.11
C MET A 130 -5.95 18.17 -21.77
N LEU A 131 -5.23 17.21 -21.17
CA LEU A 131 -5.56 16.67 -19.86
C LEU A 131 -5.39 17.72 -18.75
N GLY A 132 -4.29 18.48 -18.80
CA GLY A 132 -4.02 19.59 -17.89
C GLY A 132 -5.08 20.67 -17.94
N GLU A 133 -5.43 21.14 -19.13
CA GLU A 133 -6.50 22.13 -19.35
C GLU A 133 -7.86 21.64 -18.85
N ARG A 134 -8.17 20.34 -18.99
CA ARG A 134 -9.40 19.77 -18.42
C ARG A 134 -9.37 19.79 -16.89
N VAL A 135 -8.28 19.32 -16.28
CA VAL A 135 -8.10 19.32 -14.83
C VAL A 135 -8.14 20.75 -14.28
N GLN A 136 -7.62 21.71 -15.04
CA GLN A 136 -7.58 23.11 -14.65
C GLN A 136 -8.93 23.82 -14.78
N ARG A 137 -9.70 23.52 -15.83
CA ARG A 137 -11.12 23.92 -15.91
C ARG A 137 -11.92 23.37 -14.73
N GLU A 138 -11.75 22.08 -14.45
CA GLU A 138 -12.40 21.43 -13.30
C GLU A 138 -11.94 22.03 -11.97
N LYS A 139 -10.68 22.47 -11.83
CA LYS A 139 -10.21 23.21 -10.65
C LYS A 139 -10.78 24.62 -10.56
N GLN A 140 -10.74 25.40 -11.65
CA GLN A 140 -11.22 26.79 -11.67
C GLN A 140 -12.74 26.89 -11.42
N ASP A 141 -13.53 25.96 -11.94
CA ASP A 141 -14.98 25.89 -11.65
C ASP A 141 -15.28 25.60 -10.16
N GLN A 142 -14.28 25.10 -9.43
CA GLN A 142 -14.40 24.49 -8.11
C GLN A 142 -13.50 25.10 -7.02
N GLU A 143 -12.60 26.04 -7.35
CA GLU A 143 -11.72 26.71 -6.41
C GLU A 143 -12.55 27.50 -5.37
N GLY A 144 -12.45 27.08 -4.11
CA GLY A 144 -13.19 27.66 -2.98
C GLY A 144 -14.50 26.97 -2.59
N LYS A 145 -14.99 25.98 -3.35
CA LYS A 145 -16.28 25.31 -3.09
C LYS A 145 -16.20 23.99 -2.32
N TYR A 146 -15.01 23.40 -2.19
CA TYR A 146 -14.84 22.07 -1.60
C TYR A 146 -13.84 22.08 -0.44
N SER A 147 -14.36 21.89 0.77
CA SER A 147 -13.61 21.56 1.98
C SER A 147 -13.57 20.04 2.17
N ILE A 148 -12.59 19.54 2.93
CA ILE A 148 -12.52 18.10 3.33
C ILE A 148 -13.82 17.68 4.04
N LEU A 149 -14.47 18.62 4.73
CA LEU A 149 -15.76 18.40 5.40
C LEU A 149 -16.92 18.17 4.41
N ASP A 150 -16.79 18.56 3.15
CA ASP A 150 -17.84 18.32 2.15
C ASP A 150 -17.99 16.84 1.79
N ILE A 151 -16.98 16.02 2.06
CA ILE A 151 -17.08 14.56 1.96
C ILE A 151 -18.20 14.04 2.88
N LEU A 152 -18.42 14.68 4.03
CA LEU A 152 -19.50 14.35 4.95
C LEU A 152 -20.84 14.99 4.57
N LYS A 153 -20.79 16.12 3.85
CA LYS A 153 -21.97 16.88 3.39
C LYS A 153 -22.71 16.16 2.27
N TYR A 154 -21.98 15.60 1.29
CA TYR A 154 -22.61 14.93 0.15
C TYR A 154 -22.93 13.46 0.49
N PRO A 155 -24.20 13.04 0.46
CA PRO A 155 -24.61 11.70 0.93
C PRO A 155 -24.00 10.56 0.10
N TYR A 156 -23.80 10.77 -1.20
CA TYR A 156 -23.15 9.79 -2.07
C TYR A 156 -21.67 9.58 -1.70
N LEU A 157 -20.93 10.67 -1.50
CA LEU A 157 -19.52 10.64 -1.07
C LEU A 157 -19.38 10.07 0.34
N ARG A 158 -20.24 10.48 1.28
CA ARG A 158 -20.29 9.94 2.63
C ARG A 158 -20.48 8.43 2.65
N LYS A 159 -21.42 7.90 1.85
CA LYS A 159 -21.65 6.45 1.76
C LYS A 159 -20.40 5.71 1.26
N LYS A 160 -19.73 6.24 0.24
CA LYS A 160 -18.48 5.65 -0.28
C LYS A 160 -17.36 5.70 0.74
N PHE A 161 -17.18 6.85 1.40
CA PHE A 161 -16.20 7.03 2.46
C PHE A 161 -16.42 6.04 3.60
N LEU A 162 -17.64 5.96 4.15
CA LEU A 162 -17.95 5.03 5.24
C LEU A 162 -17.74 3.56 4.86
N ILE A 163 -18.12 3.14 3.66
CA ILE A 163 -17.91 1.76 3.19
C ILE A 163 -16.41 1.45 3.10
N VAL A 164 -15.61 2.37 2.55
CA VAL A 164 -14.16 2.17 2.40
C VAL A 164 -13.50 2.16 3.78
N THR A 165 -13.82 3.12 4.65
CA THR A 165 -13.29 3.18 6.02
C THR A 165 -13.64 1.93 6.81
N TYR A 166 -14.89 1.47 6.75
CA TYR A 166 -15.30 0.23 7.40
C TYR A 166 -14.54 -0.98 6.87
N SER A 167 -14.35 -1.07 5.54
CA SER A 167 -13.60 -2.18 4.93
C SER A 167 -12.14 -2.19 5.37
N TRP A 168 -11.51 -1.02 5.46
CA TRP A 168 -10.14 -0.87 5.95
C TRP A 168 -10.03 -1.26 7.43
N VAL A 169 -10.90 -0.74 8.29
CA VAL A 169 -10.91 -1.05 9.72
C VAL A 169 -11.15 -2.55 9.96
N ALA A 170 -12.10 -3.15 9.25
CA ALA A 170 -12.38 -4.58 9.37
C ALA A 170 -11.17 -5.43 8.93
N ASN A 171 -10.51 -5.05 7.85
CA ASN A 171 -9.31 -5.71 7.37
C ASN A 171 -8.14 -5.59 8.36
N ASP A 172 -7.84 -4.38 8.82
CA ASP A 172 -6.74 -4.11 9.75
C ASP A 172 -6.97 -4.80 11.10
N LEU A 173 -8.21 -4.77 11.61
CA LEU A 173 -8.55 -5.44 12.87
C LEU A 173 -8.37 -6.96 12.76
N ALA A 174 -8.85 -7.58 11.68
CA ALA A 174 -8.70 -9.02 11.47
C ALA A 174 -7.21 -9.39 11.31
N TYR A 175 -6.47 -8.63 10.50
CA TYR A 175 -5.08 -8.91 10.18
C TYR A 175 -4.17 -8.72 11.40
N PHE A 176 -4.18 -7.54 12.03
CA PHE A 176 -3.35 -7.29 13.21
C PHE A 176 -3.83 -8.07 14.42
N GLY A 177 -5.14 -8.31 14.56
CA GLY A 177 -5.69 -9.15 15.63
C GLY A 177 -5.13 -10.57 15.60
N LEU A 178 -5.08 -11.21 14.42
CA LEU A 178 -4.45 -12.52 14.24
C LEU A 178 -2.95 -12.47 14.53
N GLN A 179 -2.26 -11.43 14.06
CA GLN A 179 -0.81 -11.29 14.28
C GLN A 179 -0.44 -11.04 15.74
N TYR A 180 -1.26 -10.33 16.50
CA TYR A 180 -1.01 -10.12 17.93
C TYR A 180 -1.35 -11.35 18.77
N ASN A 181 -2.23 -12.23 18.29
CA ASN A 181 -2.59 -13.46 18.99
C ASN A 181 -1.58 -14.61 18.75
N LEU A 182 -0.66 -14.45 17.80
CA LEU A 182 0.39 -15.43 17.48
C LEU A 182 1.19 -15.97 18.69
N PRO A 183 1.59 -15.14 19.67
CA PRO A 183 2.32 -15.63 20.85
C PRO A 183 1.47 -16.50 21.79
N ASN A 184 0.14 -16.42 21.72
CA ASN A 184 -0.76 -17.22 22.54
C ASN A 184 -1.07 -18.59 21.92
N LEU A 185 -0.72 -18.81 20.64
CA LEU A 185 -0.82 -20.13 20.03
C LEU A 185 0.29 -21.03 20.58
N GLU A 186 -0.09 -22.25 21.00
CA GLU A 186 0.87 -23.26 21.43
C GLU A 186 1.85 -23.60 20.30
N GLY A 187 3.16 -23.56 20.61
CA GLY A 187 4.23 -23.89 19.66
C GLY A 187 5.37 -22.88 19.65
N ASN A 188 6.25 -22.97 18.64
CA ASN A 188 7.34 -22.02 18.46
C ASN A 188 6.82 -20.79 17.72
N PRO A 189 6.79 -19.59 18.34
CA PRO A 189 6.18 -18.40 17.76
C PRO A 189 6.86 -17.96 16.46
N PHE A 190 8.16 -18.23 16.28
CA PHE A 190 8.88 -17.91 15.05
C PHE A 190 8.45 -18.80 13.89
N LEU A 191 8.23 -20.10 14.14
CA LEU A 191 7.76 -21.04 13.14
C LEU A 191 6.30 -20.77 12.76
N THR A 192 5.43 -20.53 13.75
CA THR A 192 4.02 -20.19 13.49
C THR A 192 3.91 -18.90 12.68
N PHE A 193 4.69 -17.87 13.01
CA PHE A 193 4.73 -16.62 12.24
C PHE A 193 5.22 -16.84 10.79
N PHE A 194 6.26 -17.66 10.61
CA PHE A 194 6.77 -18.00 9.27
C PHE A 194 5.73 -18.76 8.43
N VAL A 195 5.02 -19.72 9.03
CA VAL A 195 3.96 -20.50 8.35
C VAL A 195 2.79 -19.60 7.97
N LEU A 196 2.37 -18.66 8.83
CA LEU A 196 1.34 -17.69 8.43
C LEU A 196 1.82 -16.81 7.27
N SER A 197 3.06 -16.34 7.33
CA SER A 197 3.63 -15.47 6.29
C SER A 197 3.75 -16.17 4.93
N ILE A 198 4.12 -17.46 4.90
CA ILE A 198 4.24 -18.20 3.63
C ILE A 198 2.87 -18.51 3.02
N VAL A 199 1.82 -18.68 3.85
CA VAL A 199 0.44 -18.90 3.39
C VAL A 199 -0.17 -17.64 2.77
N GLU A 200 0.32 -16.45 3.12
CA GLU A 200 -0.10 -15.21 2.45
C GLU A 200 0.27 -15.17 0.97
N LEU A 201 1.43 -15.72 0.57
CA LEU A 201 1.89 -15.73 -0.83
C LEU A 201 0.92 -16.42 -1.80
N PRO A 202 0.49 -17.68 -1.60
CA PRO A 202 -0.52 -18.30 -2.45
C PRO A 202 -1.88 -17.61 -2.31
N GLY A 203 -2.20 -17.06 -1.13
CA GLY A 203 -3.39 -16.24 -0.92
C GLY A 203 -3.43 -15.03 -1.86
N LEU A 204 -2.33 -14.31 -2.01
CA LEU A 204 -2.22 -13.16 -2.91
C LEU A 204 -2.39 -13.54 -4.39
N LEU A 205 -1.81 -14.67 -4.81
CA LEU A 205 -2.01 -15.18 -6.18
C LEU A 205 -3.48 -15.55 -6.44
N CYS A 206 -4.11 -16.20 -5.45
CA CYS A 206 -5.51 -16.57 -5.51
C CYS A 206 -6.40 -15.32 -5.61
N ILE A 207 -6.15 -14.30 -4.77
CA ILE A 207 -6.86 -13.02 -4.79
C ILE A 207 -6.70 -12.33 -6.14
N TRP A 208 -5.48 -12.28 -6.69
CA TRP A 208 -5.25 -11.69 -8.02
C TRP A 208 -6.06 -12.38 -9.11
N TYR A 209 -6.05 -13.72 -9.15
CA TYR A 209 -6.82 -14.51 -10.12
C TYR A 209 -8.34 -14.30 -9.97
N LEU A 210 -8.85 -14.31 -8.73
CA LEU A 210 -10.26 -14.07 -8.44
C LEU A 210 -10.69 -12.63 -8.81
N MET A 211 -9.82 -11.64 -8.59
CA MET A 211 -10.10 -10.26 -8.97
C MET A 211 -10.25 -10.09 -10.49
N GLU A 212 -9.48 -10.82 -11.29
CA GLU A 212 -9.61 -10.77 -12.76
C GLU A 212 -10.86 -11.49 -13.27
N LYS A 213 -11.28 -12.61 -12.64
CA LYS A 213 -12.43 -13.40 -13.07
C LYS A 213 -13.78 -12.94 -12.53
N TRP A 214 -13.88 -12.66 -11.23
CA TRP A 214 -15.14 -12.34 -10.53
C TRP A 214 -15.28 -10.84 -10.21
N GLY A 215 -14.24 -10.06 -10.51
CA GLY A 215 -14.21 -8.63 -10.24
C GLY A 215 -13.90 -8.31 -8.78
N ARG A 216 -13.53 -7.04 -8.55
CA ARG A 216 -12.96 -6.58 -7.28
C ARG A 216 -13.93 -6.63 -6.09
N ARG A 217 -15.22 -6.34 -6.32
CA ARG A 217 -16.22 -6.24 -5.25
C ARG A 217 -16.54 -7.59 -4.62
N TRP A 218 -16.81 -8.60 -5.46
CA TRP A 218 -17.20 -9.93 -4.99
C TRP A 218 -16.02 -10.64 -4.35
N SER A 219 -14.82 -10.51 -4.94
CA SER A 219 -13.59 -11.05 -4.37
C SER A 219 -13.36 -10.54 -2.93
N SER A 220 -13.37 -9.22 -2.71
CA SER A 220 -13.17 -8.66 -1.36
C SER A 220 -14.25 -9.07 -0.37
N ALA A 221 -15.53 -9.11 -0.80
CA ALA A 221 -16.63 -9.51 0.08
C ALA A 221 -16.53 -10.99 0.49
N SER A 222 -16.18 -11.88 -0.45
CA SER A 222 -16.02 -13.30 -0.20
C SER A 222 -14.87 -13.59 0.78
N PHE A 223 -13.71 -12.94 0.61
CA PHE A 223 -12.57 -13.12 1.52
C PHE A 223 -12.83 -12.56 2.91
N LEU A 224 -13.44 -11.38 3.03
CA LEU A 224 -13.84 -10.83 4.34
C LEU A 224 -14.88 -11.72 5.02
N GLY A 225 -15.85 -12.25 4.27
CA GLY A 225 -16.82 -13.21 4.78
C GLY A 225 -16.17 -14.50 5.26
N LEU A 226 -15.26 -15.07 4.48
CA LEU A 226 -14.52 -16.28 4.85
C LEU A 226 -13.66 -16.06 6.10
N ALA A 227 -12.94 -14.94 6.18
CA ALA A 227 -12.15 -14.58 7.36
C ALA A 227 -13.05 -14.42 8.60
N GLY A 228 -14.22 -13.78 8.47
CA GLY A 228 -15.19 -13.64 9.55
C GLY A 228 -15.72 -14.99 10.04
N VAL A 229 -16.07 -15.89 9.12
CA VAL A 229 -16.51 -17.26 9.46
C VAL A 229 -15.39 -18.03 10.16
N ALA A 230 -14.16 -17.94 9.67
CA ALA A 230 -13.01 -18.60 10.29
C ALA A 230 -12.78 -18.13 11.74
N CYS A 231 -12.84 -16.82 11.99
CA CYS A 231 -12.72 -16.27 13.34
C CYS A 231 -13.87 -16.73 14.27
N LEU A 232 -15.10 -16.83 13.75
CA LEU A 232 -16.24 -17.34 14.53
C LEU A 232 -16.10 -18.82 14.85
N VAL A 233 -15.60 -19.63 13.92
CA VAL A 233 -15.34 -21.05 14.15
C VAL A 233 -14.32 -21.22 15.28
N VAL A 234 -13.23 -20.45 15.27
CA VAL A 234 -12.23 -20.46 16.36
C VAL A 234 -12.85 -20.04 17.70
N ALA A 235 -13.79 -19.09 17.71
CA ALA A 235 -14.47 -18.68 18.94
C ALA A 235 -15.47 -19.71 19.48
N VAL A 236 -16.01 -20.58 18.61
CA VAL A 236 -17.01 -21.59 18.98
C VAL A 236 -16.38 -22.92 19.39
N ILE A 237 -15.18 -23.23 18.89
CA ILE A 237 -14.41 -24.40 19.31
C ILE A 237 -13.73 -24.06 20.65
N PRO A 238 -14.18 -24.63 21.78
CA PRO A 238 -13.47 -24.48 23.04
C PRO A 238 -12.15 -25.27 22.96
N GLU A 239 -11.12 -24.81 23.69
CA GLU A 239 -9.87 -25.57 23.91
C GLU A 239 -10.11 -27.03 24.32
#